data_AF-A0A0F5JV98-F1
#
_entry.id   AF-A0A0F5JV98-F1
#
_cell.length_a   1.000
_cell.length_b   1.000
_cell.length_c   1.000
_cell.angle_alpha   90.00
_cell.angle_beta   90.00
_cell.angle_gamma   90.00
#
_symmetry.space_group_name_H-M   'P 1'
#
loop_
_entity.id
_entity.type
_entity.pdbx_description
1 polymer ?
#
loop_
_entity_poly.entity_id
_entity_poly.type
_entity_poly.pdbx_seq_one_letter_code
_entity_poly.pdbx_strand_id
1 'polypeptide(L)'
;MPLYTVQCQCGHRKDVFRKVSERDDALPEHCGSPMVRAITAPYIAPDIQPYQAVAVDVATGKPPVINSRSSHRAFLKRNGYVEVGNDMPKRPVPEVRGDFNLRGDLTDATRQVLRGAK
;
A
#
# COMPACT_ATOMS: atom_id res chain seq x y z
N MET A 1 -0.26 -16.87 -1.93
CA MET A 1 -0.35 -18.34 -1.86
C MET A 1 -0.55 -18.72 -0.41
N PRO A 2 -1.54 -19.58 -0.08
CA PRO A 2 -1.79 -19.99 1.29
C PRO A 2 -0.62 -20.80 1.88
N LEU A 3 -0.44 -20.63 3.18
CA LEU A 3 0.48 -21.41 4.01
C LEU A 3 -0.33 -22.53 4.67
N TYR A 4 0.19 -23.76 4.64
CA TYR A 4 -0.42 -24.92 5.29
C TYR A 4 0.55 -25.53 6.27
N THR A 5 0.10 -25.78 7.48
CA THR A 5 0.84 -26.57 8.46
C THR A 5 0.59 -28.05 8.20
N VAL A 6 1.66 -28.84 8.06
CA VAL A 6 1.60 -30.31 8.03
C VAL A 6 2.20 -30.89 9.30
N GLN A 7 1.66 -32.01 9.75
CA GLN A 7 2.05 -32.68 10.99
C GLN A 7 2.32 -34.17 10.74
N CYS A 8 3.42 -34.66 11.30
CA CYS A 8 3.72 -36.09 11.37
C CYS A 8 3.08 -36.69 12.62
N GLN A 9 2.86 -38.02 12.64
CA GLN A 9 2.33 -38.74 13.80
C GLN A 9 3.20 -38.57 15.07
N CYS A 10 4.51 -38.37 14.90
CA CYS A 10 5.42 -38.10 16.02
C CYS A 10 5.31 -36.68 16.62
N GLY A 11 4.46 -35.82 16.05
CA GLY A 11 4.26 -34.44 16.52
C GLY A 11 5.08 -33.37 15.81
N HIS A 12 6.04 -33.75 14.96
CA HIS A 12 6.81 -32.77 14.16
C HIS A 12 5.88 -31.97 13.23
N ARG A 13 6.03 -30.64 13.21
CA ARG A 13 5.26 -29.71 12.37
C ARG A 13 6.15 -28.97 11.39
N LYS A 14 5.61 -28.70 10.21
CA LYS A 14 6.29 -27.91 9.17
C LYS A 14 5.25 -27.10 8.40
N ASP A 15 5.60 -25.87 8.06
CA ASP A 15 4.76 -25.04 7.21
C ASP A 15 5.22 -25.14 5.74
N VAL A 16 4.26 -25.30 4.84
CA VAL A 16 4.50 -25.41 3.39
C VAL A 16 3.60 -24.46 2.63
N PHE A 17 4.16 -23.82 1.60
CA PHE A 17 3.40 -23.00 0.67
C PHE A 17 2.88 -23.87 -0.47
N ARG A 18 1.55 -23.91 -0.67
CA ARG A 18 0.92 -24.66 -1.75
C ARG A 18 -0.23 -23.88 -2.37
N LYS A 19 -0.64 -24.24 -3.58
CA LYS A 19 -1.92 -23.78 -4.13
C LYS A 19 -3.07 -24.51 -3.44
N VAL A 20 -4.26 -23.91 -3.47
CA VAL A 20 -5.46 -24.54 -2.90
C VAL A 20 -5.79 -25.87 -3.58
N SER A 21 -5.57 -25.96 -4.89
CA SER A 21 -5.79 -27.17 -5.69
C SER A 21 -4.79 -28.30 -5.39
N GLU A 22 -3.59 -27.96 -4.90
CA GLU A 22 -2.46 -28.88 -4.70
C GLU A 22 -2.16 -29.08 -3.20
N ARG A 23 -3.10 -28.69 -2.33
CA ARG A 23 -2.86 -28.55 -0.88
C ARG A 23 -2.61 -29.88 -0.15
N ASP A 24 -3.10 -30.98 -0.73
CA ASP A 24 -3.02 -32.33 -0.17
C ASP A 24 -2.09 -33.23 -1.04
N ASP A 25 -1.45 -32.66 -2.07
CA ASP A 25 -0.61 -33.39 -3.03
C ASP A 25 0.87 -33.32 -2.64
N ALA A 26 1.56 -34.47 -2.75
CA ALA A 26 3.02 -34.60 -2.54
C ALA A 26 3.50 -33.86 -1.28
N LEU A 27 2.82 -34.11 -0.16
CA LEU A 27 3.19 -33.54 1.13
C LEU A 27 4.58 -34.06 1.57
N PRO A 28 5.37 -33.27 2.31
CA PRO A 28 6.66 -33.72 2.81
C PRO A 28 6.53 -34.99 3.64
N GLU A 29 7.58 -35.82 3.61
CA GLU A 29 7.67 -37.01 4.45
C GLU A 29 8.43 -36.71 5.74
N HIS A 30 8.04 -37.43 6.80
CA HIS A 30 8.75 -37.45 8.08
C HIS A 30 8.49 -38.79 8.77
N CYS A 31 9.49 -39.36 9.45
CA CYS A 31 9.41 -40.71 10.02
C CYS A 31 9.03 -41.83 9.02
N GLY A 32 9.39 -41.68 7.74
CA GLY A 32 9.11 -42.68 6.70
C GLY A 32 7.65 -42.76 6.26
N SER A 33 6.86 -41.73 6.52
CA SER A 33 5.47 -41.62 6.05
C SER A 33 5.15 -40.18 5.61
N PRO A 34 4.22 -39.99 4.66
CA PRO A 34 3.76 -38.67 4.28
C PRO A 34 3.12 -37.98 5.49
N MET A 35 3.50 -36.72 5.71
CA MET A 35 2.85 -35.88 6.73
C MET A 35 1.41 -35.56 6.30
N VAL A 36 0.54 -35.29 7.27
CA VAL A 36 -0.86 -34.90 7.01
C VAL A 36 -1.07 -33.42 7.30
N ARG A 37 -1.95 -32.76 6.56
CA ARG A 37 -2.29 -31.35 6.82
C ARG A 37 -2.99 -31.21 8.17
N ALA A 38 -2.44 -30.38 9.04
CA ALA A 38 -3.05 -30.02 10.30
C ALA A 38 -4.06 -28.89 10.07
N ILE A 39 -5.30 -29.08 10.52
CA ILE A 39 -6.29 -28.00 10.54
C ILE A 39 -6.01 -27.16 11.79
N THR A 40 -5.39 -25.99 11.58
CA THR A 40 -5.11 -25.02 12.64
C THR A 40 -6.01 -23.80 12.49
N ALA A 41 -6.20 -23.07 13.59
CA ALA A 41 -6.85 -21.76 13.53
C ALA A 41 -5.98 -20.84 12.66
N PRO A 42 -6.51 -20.27 11.56
CA PRO A 42 -5.75 -19.34 10.75
C PRO A 42 -5.46 -18.08 11.58
N TYR A 43 -4.22 -17.61 11.53
CA TYR A 43 -3.91 -16.28 12.06
C TYR A 43 -4.53 -15.23 11.15
N ILE A 44 -5.49 -14.47 11.68
CA ILE A 44 -6.12 -13.35 10.98
C ILE A 44 -5.46 -12.07 11.49
N ALA A 45 -4.57 -11.50 10.69
CA ALA A 45 -4.02 -10.18 10.97
C ALA A 45 -5.13 -9.12 10.76
N PRO A 46 -5.41 -8.25 11.74
CA PRO A 46 -6.31 -7.13 11.53
C PRO A 46 -5.75 -6.18 10.46
N ASP A 47 -6.60 -5.66 9.58
CA ASP A 47 -6.18 -4.78 8.46
C ASP A 47 -5.49 -3.51 8.98
N ILE A 48 -6.12 -2.85 9.94
CA ILE A 48 -5.58 -1.73 10.72
C ILE A 48 -6.05 -1.83 12.16
N GLN A 49 -5.29 -1.22 13.07
CA GLN A 49 -5.80 -0.97 14.42
C GLN A 49 -6.85 0.14 14.35
N PRO A 50 -8.06 -0.05 14.91
CA PRO A 50 -9.06 1.00 14.92
C PRO A 50 -8.55 2.25 15.64
N TYR A 51 -8.78 3.43 15.05
CA TYR A 51 -8.42 4.69 15.68
C TYR A 51 -9.51 5.74 15.45
N GLN A 52 -9.57 6.72 16.34
CA GLN A 52 -10.44 7.87 16.17
C GLN A 52 -9.69 8.93 15.37
N ALA A 53 -10.29 9.37 14.25
CA ALA A 53 -9.75 10.49 13.49
C ALA A 53 -9.86 11.78 14.31
N VAL A 54 -8.84 12.63 14.26
CA VAL A 54 -8.86 13.93 14.93
C VAL A 54 -9.76 14.92 14.18
N ALA A 55 -9.77 14.84 12.85
CA ALA A 55 -10.59 15.69 12.01
C ALA A 55 -12.07 15.25 12.03
N VAL A 56 -12.95 16.24 12.00
CA VAL A 56 -14.40 16.06 11.92
C VAL A 56 -14.77 15.64 10.49
N ASP A 57 -15.55 14.58 10.34
CA ASP A 57 -16.05 14.18 9.02
C ASP A 57 -17.14 15.14 8.57
N VAL A 58 -16.98 15.76 7.40
CA VAL A 58 -17.96 16.64 6.75
C VAL A 58 -19.33 15.97 6.63
N ALA A 59 -19.37 14.64 6.46
CA ALA A 59 -20.63 13.91 6.33
C ALA A 59 -21.42 13.78 7.65
N THR A 60 -20.74 13.72 8.80
CA THR A 60 -21.39 13.41 10.09
C THR A 60 -21.29 14.54 11.11
N GLY A 61 -20.44 15.53 10.88
CA GLY A 61 -20.14 16.60 11.84
C GLY A 61 -19.47 16.10 13.12
N LYS A 62 -18.96 14.86 13.15
CA LYS A 62 -18.24 14.28 14.29
C LYS A 62 -16.93 13.62 13.85
N PRO A 63 -15.94 13.46 14.76
CA PRO A 63 -14.73 12.71 14.45
C PRO A 63 -15.03 11.20 14.36
N PRO A 64 -14.87 10.56 13.20
CA PRO A 64 -15.26 9.15 13.01
C PRO A 64 -14.21 8.20 13.60
N VAL A 65 -14.66 6.99 13.93
CA VAL A 65 -13.78 5.85 14.23
C VAL A 65 -13.50 5.10 12.93
N ILE A 66 -12.23 4.98 12.57
CA ILE A 66 -11.74 4.32 11.36
C ILE A 66 -11.28 2.92 11.76
N ASN A 67 -11.86 1.89 11.16
CA ASN A 67 -11.63 0.48 11.51
C ASN A 67 -11.08 -0.38 10.37
N SER A 68 -10.98 0.17 9.17
CA SER A 68 -10.48 -0.50 7.96
C SER A 68 -9.82 0.50 7.01
N ARG A 69 -8.88 0.05 6.16
CA ARG A 69 -8.24 0.92 5.15
C ARG A 69 -9.23 1.49 4.14
N SER A 70 -10.29 0.75 3.83
CA SER A 70 -11.37 1.24 2.95
C SER A 70 -12.12 2.41 3.60
N SER A 71 -12.44 2.31 4.89
CA SER A 71 -13.07 3.40 5.64
C SER A 71 -12.19 4.65 5.73
N HIS A 72 -10.88 4.46 5.94
CA HIS A 72 -9.88 5.53 5.93
C HIS A 72 -9.83 6.28 4.60
N ARG A 73 -9.66 5.55 3.48
CA ARG A 73 -9.63 6.14 2.14
C ARG A 73 -10.93 6.89 1.81
N ALA A 74 -12.06 6.33 2.22
CA ALA A 74 -13.36 6.97 2.02
C ALA A 74 -13.48 8.26 2.84
N PHE A 75 -13.02 8.26 4.10
CA PHE A 75 -12.95 9.44 4.94
C PHE A 75 -12.07 10.53 4.31
N LEU A 76 -10.84 10.19 3.92
CA LEU A 76 -9.92 11.14 3.29
C LEU A 76 -10.52 11.75 2.01
N LYS A 77 -11.05 10.91 1.12
CA LYS A 77 -11.64 11.36 -0.15
C LYS A 77 -12.83 12.30 0.07
N ARG A 78 -13.75 11.98 0.98
CA ARG A 78 -14.93 12.81 1.25
C ARG A 78 -14.57 14.17 1.82
N ASN A 79 -13.50 14.23 2.62
CA ASN A 79 -13.05 15.46 3.27
C ASN A 79 -12.01 16.22 2.47
N GLY A 80 -11.63 15.73 1.28
CA GLY A 80 -10.58 16.35 0.45
C GLY A 80 -9.18 16.28 1.08
N TYR A 81 -8.97 15.35 2.01
CA TYR A 81 -7.69 15.15 2.68
C TYR A 81 -6.78 14.23 1.87
N VAL A 82 -5.49 14.48 1.96
CA VAL A 82 -4.44 13.62 1.41
C VAL A 82 -3.62 13.09 2.57
N GLU A 83 -3.45 11.77 2.62
CA GLU A 83 -2.55 11.15 3.57
C GLU A 83 -1.11 11.50 3.20
N VAL A 84 -0.40 12.16 4.12
CA VAL A 84 1.01 12.46 3.95
C VAL A 84 1.79 11.43 4.75
N GLY A 85 2.55 10.58 4.06
CA GLY A 85 3.51 9.64 4.64
C GLY A 85 4.93 10.20 4.63
N ASN A 86 5.93 9.31 4.46
CA ASN A 86 7.33 9.73 4.27
C ASN A 86 7.58 10.43 2.93
N ASP A 87 6.76 10.16 1.91
CA ASP A 87 6.81 10.87 0.63
C ASP A 87 5.70 11.93 0.59
N MET A 88 6.09 13.19 0.39
CA MET A 88 5.14 14.27 0.17
C MET A 88 4.51 14.15 -1.22
N PRO A 89 3.19 14.36 -1.37
CA PRO A 89 2.60 14.51 -2.69
C PRO A 89 3.29 15.70 -3.38
N LYS A 90 3.82 15.48 -4.59
CA LYS A 90 4.38 16.56 -5.41
C LYS A 90 3.30 17.63 -5.53
N ARG A 91 3.55 18.81 -4.96
CA ARG A 91 2.65 19.95 -5.15
C ARG A 91 2.50 20.13 -6.67
N PRO A 92 1.27 20.28 -7.18
CA PRO A 92 1.12 20.71 -8.57
C PRO A 92 1.93 21.99 -8.71
N VAL A 93 2.85 21.99 -9.66
CA VAL A 93 3.65 23.18 -9.95
C VAL A 93 2.61 24.25 -10.31
N PRO A 94 2.53 25.38 -9.58
CA PRO A 94 1.60 26.42 -9.96
C PRO A 94 1.96 26.81 -11.38
N GLU A 95 1.04 26.61 -12.33
CA GLU A 95 1.11 27.28 -13.61
C GLU A 95 1.25 28.76 -13.28
N VAL A 96 2.40 29.32 -13.61
CA VAL A 96 2.66 30.75 -13.48
C VAL A 96 1.55 31.42 -14.27
N ARG A 97 0.62 32.08 -13.55
CA ARG A 97 -0.45 32.85 -14.18
C ARG A 97 0.20 34.04 -14.88
N GLY A 98 0.38 33.90 -16.19
CA GLY A 98 0.85 34.94 -17.09
C GLY A 98 1.44 34.30 -18.34
N ASP A 99 1.23 34.95 -19.48
CA ASP A 99 1.71 34.52 -20.81
C ASP A 99 3.25 34.60 -20.96
N PHE A 100 3.99 34.42 -19.87
CA PHE A 100 5.44 34.47 -19.84
C PHE A 100 5.99 33.08 -20.16
N ASN A 101 6.44 32.90 -21.39
CA ASN A 101 7.16 31.71 -21.81
C ASN A 101 8.61 31.77 -21.32
N LEU A 102 8.80 31.72 -19.99
CA LEU A 102 10.09 31.85 -19.30
C LEU A 102 11.23 31.09 -19.98
N ARG A 103 10.99 29.85 -20.43
CA ARG A 103 12.00 29.06 -21.14
C ARG A 103 12.32 29.61 -22.53
N GLY A 104 11.33 30.06 -23.29
CA GLY A 104 11.53 30.68 -24.59
C GLY A 104 12.31 31.99 -24.45
N ASP A 105 11.85 32.85 -23.55
CA ASP A 105 12.42 34.18 -23.32
C ASP A 105 13.88 34.10 -22.84
N LEU A 106 14.19 33.16 -21.94
CA LEU A 106 15.57 32.89 -21.52
C LEU A 106 16.43 32.38 -22.68
N THR A 107 15.90 31.49 -23.52
CA THR A 107 16.66 30.92 -24.65
C THR A 107 17.00 31.99 -25.69
N ASP A 108 16.06 32.88 -25.98
CA ASP A 108 16.26 33.97 -26.93
C ASP A 108 17.19 35.05 -26.38
N ALA A 109 17.08 35.40 -25.09
CA ALA A 109 18.02 36.29 -24.43
C ALA A 109 19.46 35.73 -24.46
N THR A 110 19.62 34.43 -24.18
CA THR A 110 20.95 33.77 -24.23
C THR A 110 21.52 33.80 -25.65
N ARG A 111 20.70 33.56 -26.68
CA ARG A 111 21.13 33.66 -28.08
C ARG A 111 21.53 35.08 -28.48
N GLN A 112 20.81 36.10 -28.01
CA GLN A 112 21.15 37.50 -28.29
C GLN A 112 22.52 37.88 -27.73
N VAL A 113 22.81 37.51 -26.47
CA VAL A 113 24.10 37.79 -25.83
C VAL A 113 25.24 37.05 -26.55
N LEU A 114 25.04 35.78 -26.91
CA LEU A 114 26.05 34.98 -27.60
C LEU A 114 26.28 35.41 -29.06
N ARG A 115 25.29 36.02 -29.72
CA ARG A 115 25.41 36.54 -31.09
C ARG A 115 25.95 37.97 -31.15
N GLY A 116 25.74 38.77 -30.11
CA GLY A 116 26.24 40.16 -30.01
C GLY A 116 27.69 40.29 -29.53
N ALA A 117 28.35 39.19 -29.15
CA ALA A 117 29.73 39.18 -28.66
C ALA A 117 30.79 39.00 -29.78
N LYS A 118 30.59 39.63 -30.95
CA LYS A 118 31.58 39.73 -32.04
C LYS A 118 31.83 41.17 -32.41
#